data_AF-A0A3A8Z8T8-F1
#
_entry.id   AF-A0A3A8Z8T8-F1
#
_cell.length_a   1.000
_cell.length_b   1.000
_cell.length_c   1.000
_cell.angle_alpha   90.00
_cell.angle_beta   90.00
_cell.angle_gamma   90.00
#
_symmetry.space_group_name_H-M   'P 1'
#
loop_
_entity.id
_entity.type
_entity.pdbx_description
1 polymer ?
#
loop_
_entity_poly.entity_id
_entity_poly.type
_entity_poly.pdbx_seq_one_letter_code
_entity_poly.pdbx_strand_id
1 'polypeptide(L)'
;MVTLRPGSHVWRLLTVLSAVGEFPAQSLHLLGSERSLEKLVHRLESSQEIRAPNGTVLGAYKLLTVSGRRERRTIRLCKGAIPLLQSLHPAAPDSYLAMYGAYRFSSNDAHVQRNHRVAEALAICLGAGAEVRPYTLPPLQKQEIRQVVPDSPCFYIARSLKRLDNTEMNKTIFTRLTGALFCSDICYAVYNARGTVMKWSGMGEFKTANHLTELARMNAGIPQADHALLLGECMDIALQTLLESDKSKRMELRFDRIYQHIHYIPMNDQGMRMLRILTLPDWNEHVLSVVFPPEWRLSTPSTMECDAKKDASLILSHLDGDIARLVRLRQALEHTQVPFEVLCFPWQSVFLHSYFGCRVQLREIHLEALEAALGIEAPEAGDGLCD
;
A
#
# COMPACT_ATOMS: atom_id res chain seq x y z
N MET A 1 15.77 -28.41 -8.72
CA MET A 1 15.96 -27.46 -9.85
C MET A 1 14.89 -26.39 -9.76
N VAL A 2 15.23 -25.14 -10.01
CA VAL A 2 14.30 -24.00 -10.00
C VAL A 2 14.60 -23.08 -11.18
N THR A 3 13.57 -22.74 -11.96
CA THR A 3 13.70 -21.80 -13.09
C THR A 3 13.26 -20.40 -12.65
N LEU A 4 14.10 -19.39 -12.87
CA LEU A 4 13.79 -17.98 -12.63
C LEU A 4 12.98 -17.40 -13.78
N ARG A 5 11.68 -17.70 -13.82
CA ARG A 5 10.74 -17.16 -14.82
C ARG A 5 10.05 -15.90 -14.30
N PRO A 6 10.02 -14.78 -15.06
CA PRO A 6 9.16 -13.64 -14.73
C PRO A 6 7.71 -14.09 -14.46
N GLY A 7 7.10 -13.52 -13.43
CA GLY A 7 5.74 -13.90 -12.99
C GLY A 7 5.67 -15.12 -12.05
N SER A 8 6.72 -15.94 -11.95
CA SER A 8 6.74 -17.07 -11.00
C SER A 8 6.79 -16.60 -9.54
N HIS A 9 6.37 -17.48 -8.62
CA HIS A 9 6.49 -17.22 -7.17
C HIS A 9 7.93 -16.93 -6.72
N VAL A 10 8.92 -17.61 -7.31
CA VAL A 10 10.34 -17.38 -7.00
C VAL A 10 10.76 -15.99 -7.44
N TRP A 11 10.38 -15.60 -8.66
CA TRP A 11 10.67 -14.29 -9.21
C TRP A 11 10.05 -13.18 -8.36
N ARG A 12 8.76 -13.31 -8.01
CA ARG A 12 8.07 -12.34 -7.16
C ARG A 12 8.74 -12.20 -5.79
N LEU A 13 9.09 -13.32 -5.14
CA LEU A 13 9.78 -13.30 -3.85
C LEU A 13 11.18 -12.65 -3.96
N LEU A 14 11.95 -12.96 -5.01
CA LEU A 14 13.24 -12.33 -5.27
C LEU A 14 13.12 -10.83 -5.53
N THR A 15 12.12 -10.40 -6.31
CA THR A 15 11.84 -8.98 -6.55
C THR A 15 11.60 -8.24 -5.25
N VAL A 16 10.72 -8.76 -4.39
CA VAL A 16 10.42 -8.17 -3.08
C VAL A 16 11.68 -8.13 -2.21
N LEU A 17 12.38 -9.26 -2.05
CA LEU A 17 13.60 -9.32 -1.25
C LEU A 17 14.71 -8.40 -1.77
N SER A 18 14.80 -8.20 -3.10
CA SER A 18 15.76 -7.27 -3.71
C SER A 18 15.49 -5.82 -3.29
N ALA A 19 14.23 -5.49 -3.02
CA ALA A 19 13.78 -4.15 -2.67
C ALA A 19 13.75 -3.87 -1.16
N VAL A 20 13.43 -4.86 -0.32
CA VAL A 20 13.24 -4.66 1.14
C VAL A 20 14.26 -5.37 2.02
N GLY A 21 15.05 -6.30 1.47
CA GLY A 21 16.09 -7.05 2.18
C GLY A 21 15.56 -8.23 3.00
N GLU A 22 14.40 -8.08 3.65
CA GLU A 22 13.76 -9.13 4.45
C GLU A 22 12.23 -9.10 4.35
N PHE A 23 11.59 -10.27 4.47
CA PHE A 23 10.14 -10.42 4.35
C PHE A 23 9.54 -11.27 5.49
N PRO A 24 8.40 -10.87 6.08
CA PRO A 24 7.71 -11.65 7.11
C PRO A 24 7.07 -12.93 6.52
N ALA A 25 7.34 -14.09 7.12
CA ALA A 25 6.80 -15.36 6.63
C ALA A 25 5.27 -15.45 6.78
N GLN A 26 4.69 -14.82 7.80
CA GLN A 26 3.24 -14.79 8.01
C GLN A 26 2.48 -14.01 6.91
N SER A 27 3.18 -13.18 6.15
CA SER A 27 2.58 -12.33 5.13
C SER A 27 2.84 -12.86 3.71
N LEU A 28 3.21 -14.15 3.59
CA LEU A 28 3.39 -14.81 2.29
C LEU A 28 2.10 -14.79 1.45
N HIS A 29 0.93 -14.77 2.08
CA HIS A 29 -0.35 -14.64 1.39
C HIS A 29 -0.44 -13.36 0.51
N LEU A 30 0.33 -12.30 0.83
CA LEU A 30 0.41 -11.08 0.00
C LEU A 30 1.13 -11.30 -1.32
N LEU A 31 1.90 -12.38 -1.47
CA LEU A 31 2.66 -12.69 -2.68
C LEU A 31 1.98 -13.78 -3.53
N GLY A 32 0.92 -14.41 -3.03
CA GLY A 32 0.18 -15.48 -3.68
C GLY A 32 -0.28 -16.57 -2.70
N SER A 33 -0.51 -17.77 -3.21
CA SER A 33 -0.94 -18.91 -2.39
C SER A 33 0.06 -19.23 -1.27
N GLU A 34 -0.38 -19.04 -0.01
CA GLU A 34 0.45 -19.27 1.18
C GLU A 34 1.04 -20.67 1.20
N ARG A 35 0.20 -21.71 1.00
CA ARG A 35 0.65 -23.11 0.97
C ARG A 35 1.74 -23.37 -0.07
N SER A 36 1.63 -22.76 -1.25
CA SER A 36 2.61 -22.93 -2.34
C SER A 36 3.91 -22.20 -2.03
N LEU A 37 3.80 -20.99 -1.48
CA LEU A 37 4.94 -20.17 -1.09
C LEU A 37 5.70 -20.74 0.11
N GLU A 38 5.01 -21.31 1.11
CA GLU A 38 5.66 -21.96 2.25
C GLU A 38 6.51 -23.16 1.81
N LYS A 39 5.95 -24.03 0.95
CA LYS A 39 6.70 -25.15 0.35
C LYS A 39 7.88 -24.64 -0.46
N LEU A 40 7.69 -23.57 -1.22
CA LEU A 40 8.75 -22.96 -2.00
C LEU A 40 9.87 -22.44 -1.11
N VAL A 41 9.54 -21.69 -0.06
CA VAL A 41 10.51 -21.15 0.90
C VAL A 41 11.32 -22.27 1.51
N HIS A 42 10.66 -23.33 2.02
CA HIS A 42 11.35 -24.49 2.59
C HIS A 42 12.32 -25.15 1.58
N ARG A 43 11.91 -25.30 0.32
CA ARG A 43 12.77 -25.83 -0.75
C ARG A 43 13.99 -24.95 -1.01
N LEU A 44 13.81 -23.63 -0.98
CA LEU A 44 14.85 -22.63 -1.23
C LEU A 44 15.81 -22.39 -0.04
N GLU A 45 15.54 -22.98 1.13
CA GLU A 45 16.48 -23.05 2.27
C GLU A 45 17.59 -24.09 2.07
N SER A 46 17.46 -24.96 1.06
CA SER A 46 18.46 -25.92 0.61
C SER A 46 19.09 -25.48 -0.71
N SER A 47 20.26 -26.04 -1.05
CA SER A 47 20.91 -25.75 -2.33
C SER A 47 20.04 -26.25 -3.50
N GLN A 48 19.79 -25.38 -4.47
CA GLN A 48 19.03 -25.66 -5.68
C GLN A 48 19.85 -25.25 -6.90
N GLU A 49 19.84 -26.07 -7.94
CA GLU A 49 20.27 -25.63 -9.28
C GLU A 49 19.25 -24.62 -9.83
N ILE A 50 19.75 -23.43 -10.15
CA ILE A 50 18.97 -22.30 -10.65
C ILE A 50 19.23 -22.14 -12.15
N ARG A 51 18.15 -21.98 -12.91
CA ARG A 51 18.20 -21.79 -14.37
C ARG A 51 17.48 -20.52 -14.80
N ALA A 52 17.96 -19.92 -15.88
CA ALA A 52 17.24 -18.88 -16.61
C ALA A 52 16.07 -19.48 -17.43
N PRO A 53 15.11 -18.66 -17.90
CA PRO A 53 13.96 -19.14 -18.68
C PRO A 53 14.34 -19.93 -19.95
N ASN A 54 15.48 -19.60 -20.56
CA ASN A 54 16.02 -20.29 -21.74
C ASN A 54 16.79 -21.58 -21.41
N GLY A 55 16.78 -22.03 -20.14
CA GLY A 55 17.45 -23.25 -19.70
C GLY A 55 18.91 -23.08 -19.30
N THR A 56 19.52 -21.91 -19.47
CA THR A 56 20.91 -21.65 -19.05
C THR A 56 21.06 -21.85 -17.54
N VAL A 57 22.04 -22.67 -17.13
CA VAL A 57 22.36 -22.88 -15.72
C VAL A 57 23.05 -21.64 -15.15
N LEU A 58 22.43 -21.01 -14.16
CA LEU A 58 22.97 -19.85 -13.45
C LEU A 58 23.85 -20.26 -12.27
N GLY A 59 23.70 -21.50 -11.77
CA GLY A 59 24.51 -22.10 -10.71
C GLY A 59 23.69 -22.79 -9.64
N ALA A 60 24.36 -23.36 -8.63
CA ALA A 60 23.74 -23.99 -7.47
C ALA A 60 23.78 -23.05 -6.27
N TYR A 61 22.61 -22.72 -5.72
CA TYR A 61 22.49 -21.73 -4.65
C TYR A 61 21.54 -22.22 -3.56
N LYS A 62 21.93 -22.03 -2.31
CA LYS A 62 20.96 -21.85 -1.23
C LYS A 62 20.43 -20.42 -1.33
N LEU A 63 19.16 -20.24 -1.70
CA LEU A 63 18.62 -18.91 -2.01
C LEU A 63 18.23 -18.17 -0.74
N LEU A 64 17.60 -18.86 0.20
CA LEU A 64 16.95 -18.24 1.34
C LEU A 64 17.56 -18.72 2.67
N THR A 65 17.53 -17.81 3.63
CA THR A 65 17.64 -18.15 5.04
C THR A 65 16.35 -17.73 5.73
N VAL A 66 15.82 -18.60 6.59
CA VAL A 66 14.69 -18.29 7.45
C VAL A 66 15.16 -18.31 8.89
N SER A 67 14.78 -17.27 9.64
CA SER A 67 15.19 -17.12 11.04
C SER A 67 14.07 -16.50 11.88
N GLY A 68 14.16 -16.61 13.20
CA GLY A 68 13.10 -16.16 14.11
C GLY A 68 12.00 -17.21 14.32
N ARG A 69 10.97 -16.85 15.11
CA ARG A 69 9.85 -17.73 15.47
C ARG A 69 8.54 -16.95 15.39
N ARG A 70 7.44 -17.65 15.06
CA ARG A 70 6.08 -17.08 14.98
C ARG A 70 6.07 -15.80 14.13
N GLU A 71 5.54 -14.70 14.67
CA GLU A 71 5.44 -13.40 13.99
C GLU A 71 6.79 -12.77 13.63
N ARG A 72 7.90 -13.27 14.19
CA ARG A 72 9.26 -12.84 13.86
C ARG A 72 9.93 -13.71 12.79
N ARG A 73 9.24 -14.74 12.29
CA ARG A 73 9.79 -15.62 11.25
C ARG A 73 10.04 -14.80 10.00
N THR A 74 11.30 -14.61 9.68
CA THR A 74 11.80 -13.67 8.68
C THR A 74 12.55 -14.42 7.59
N ILE A 75 12.18 -14.17 6.34
CA ILE A 75 12.78 -14.71 5.13
C ILE A 75 13.79 -13.68 4.61
N ARG A 76 15.01 -14.12 4.31
CA ARG A 76 16.08 -13.27 3.76
C ARG A 76 16.80 -13.98 2.62
N LEU A 77 17.34 -13.20 1.69
CA LEU A 77 18.27 -13.70 0.69
C LEU A 77 19.56 -14.19 1.38
N CYS A 78 20.12 -15.31 0.93
CA CYS A 78 21.46 -15.73 1.33
C CYS A 78 22.51 -14.81 0.70
N LYS A 79 23.59 -14.53 1.44
CA LYS A 79 24.70 -13.72 0.91
C LYS A 79 25.29 -14.27 -0.40
N GLY A 80 25.40 -15.61 -0.52
CA GLY A 80 25.87 -16.26 -1.74
C GLY A 80 24.92 -16.15 -2.93
N ALA A 81 23.65 -15.81 -2.70
CA ALA A 81 22.62 -15.69 -3.74
C ALA A 81 22.45 -14.25 -4.27
N ILE A 82 23.17 -13.25 -3.74
CA ILE A 82 23.12 -11.86 -4.25
C ILE A 82 23.42 -11.76 -5.74
N PRO A 83 24.43 -12.47 -6.30
CA PRO A 83 24.71 -12.37 -7.72
C PRO A 83 23.51 -12.73 -8.60
N LEU A 84 22.59 -13.59 -8.12
CA LEU A 84 21.37 -13.93 -8.84
C LEU A 84 20.45 -12.72 -9.07
N LEU A 85 20.56 -11.65 -8.28
CA LEU A 85 19.79 -10.42 -8.50
C LEU A 85 20.09 -9.77 -9.85
N GLN A 86 21.25 -10.03 -10.47
CA GLN A 86 21.54 -9.60 -11.85
C GLN A 86 20.52 -10.12 -12.85
N SER A 87 19.90 -11.28 -12.56
CA SER A 87 18.83 -11.85 -13.38
C SER A 87 17.55 -11.01 -13.35
N LEU A 88 17.32 -10.22 -12.29
CA LEU A 88 16.21 -9.28 -12.20
C LEU A 88 16.54 -7.99 -12.94
N HIS A 89 17.72 -7.44 -12.68
CA HIS A 89 18.24 -6.22 -13.29
C HIS A 89 19.75 -6.09 -13.02
N PRO A 90 20.56 -5.58 -13.97
CA PRO A 90 22.01 -5.44 -13.79
C PRO A 90 22.40 -4.62 -12.55
N ALA A 91 21.65 -3.57 -12.22
CA ALA A 91 21.91 -2.72 -11.05
C ALA A 91 21.32 -3.24 -9.73
N ALA A 92 20.57 -4.35 -9.74
CA ALA A 92 19.93 -4.87 -8.53
C ALA A 92 20.90 -5.31 -7.42
N PRO A 93 22.04 -5.99 -7.71
CA PRO A 93 23.02 -6.33 -6.68
C PRO A 93 23.61 -5.09 -6.00
N ASP A 94 24.02 -4.09 -6.79
CA ASP A 94 24.65 -2.87 -6.27
C ASP A 94 23.65 -2.04 -5.45
N SER A 95 22.40 -1.94 -5.93
CA SER A 95 21.31 -1.30 -5.19
C SER A 95 21.03 -2.00 -3.86
N TYR A 96 20.97 -3.34 -3.88
CA TYR A 96 20.80 -4.15 -2.66
C TYR A 96 21.95 -3.95 -1.67
N LEU A 97 23.19 -4.01 -2.15
CA LEU A 97 24.37 -3.79 -1.32
C LEU A 97 24.46 -2.35 -0.81
N ALA A 98 24.09 -1.34 -1.58
CA ALA A 98 24.03 0.04 -1.10
C ALA A 98 23.00 0.22 0.02
N MET A 99 21.90 -0.54 -0.01
CA MET A 99 20.79 -0.42 0.94
C MET A 99 20.97 -1.29 2.21
N TYR A 100 21.64 -2.43 2.08
CA TYR A 100 21.75 -3.49 3.11
C TYR A 100 23.19 -3.94 3.40
N GLY A 101 24.18 -3.18 2.89
CA GLY A 101 25.62 -3.42 2.66
C GLY A 101 26.54 -4.04 3.70
N ALA A 102 26.01 -4.74 4.69
CA ALA A 102 26.80 -5.62 5.53
C ALA A 102 26.05 -6.90 5.95
N TYR A 103 24.87 -7.18 5.38
CA TYR A 103 23.98 -8.24 5.88
C TYR A 103 23.66 -8.09 7.38
N ARG A 104 23.76 -6.86 7.90
CA ARG A 104 23.51 -6.53 9.31
C ARG A 104 22.03 -6.27 9.52
N PHE A 105 21.26 -7.34 9.49
CA PHE A 105 19.86 -7.29 9.88
C PHE A 105 19.77 -7.22 11.40
N SER A 106 18.96 -6.28 11.89
CA SER A 106 18.75 -6.13 13.34
C SER A 106 18.01 -7.36 13.88
N SER A 107 18.43 -7.85 15.03
CA SER A 107 17.66 -8.82 15.83
C SER A 107 16.69 -8.13 16.81
N ASN A 108 16.75 -6.80 16.91
CA ASN A 108 15.85 -6.03 17.77
C ASN A 108 14.42 -6.09 17.23
N ASP A 109 13.48 -6.46 18.10
CA ASP A 109 12.08 -6.68 17.75
C ASP A 109 11.42 -5.47 17.10
N ALA A 110 11.59 -4.27 17.67
CA ALA A 110 11.00 -3.06 17.11
C ALA A 110 11.53 -2.75 15.70
N HIS A 111 12.81 -3.03 15.44
CA HIS A 111 13.41 -2.86 14.11
C HIS A 111 12.90 -3.89 13.11
N VAL A 112 12.82 -5.16 13.51
CA VAL A 112 12.30 -6.25 12.66
C VAL A 112 10.85 -5.98 12.28
N GLN A 113 10.00 -5.69 13.27
CA GLN A 113 8.58 -5.37 13.05
C GLN A 113 8.41 -4.15 12.14
N ARG A 114 9.28 -3.14 12.25
CA ARG A 114 9.27 -1.98 11.35
C ARG A 114 9.65 -2.36 9.92
N ASN A 115 10.69 -3.15 9.72
CA ASN A 115 11.10 -3.58 8.38
C ASN A 115 10.04 -4.48 7.74
N HIS A 116 9.40 -5.36 8.52
CA HIS A 116 8.32 -6.19 8.02
C HIS A 116 7.10 -5.36 7.59
N ARG A 117 6.75 -4.27 8.31
CA ARG A 117 5.69 -3.34 7.87
C ARG A 117 5.99 -2.70 6.52
N VAL A 118 7.26 -2.34 6.28
CA VAL A 118 7.74 -1.83 4.98
C VAL A 118 7.63 -2.91 3.91
N ALA A 119 7.99 -4.14 4.24
CA ALA A 119 7.92 -5.29 3.34
C ALA A 119 6.48 -5.59 2.88
N GLU A 120 5.53 -5.58 3.80
CA GLU A 120 4.10 -5.75 3.48
C GLU A 120 3.56 -4.60 2.65
N ALA A 121 3.91 -3.34 2.98
CA ALA A 121 3.49 -2.19 2.19
C ALA A 121 4.01 -2.28 0.75
N LEU A 122 5.27 -2.71 0.58
CA LEU A 122 5.85 -2.95 -0.73
C LEU A 122 5.13 -4.09 -1.47
N ALA A 123 4.76 -5.18 -0.79
CA ALA A 123 4.02 -6.28 -1.41
C ALA A 123 2.62 -5.85 -1.88
N ILE A 124 1.91 -5.06 -1.08
CA ILE A 124 0.60 -4.50 -1.44
C ILE A 124 0.72 -3.58 -2.67
N CYS A 125 1.69 -2.66 -2.67
CA CYS A 125 1.92 -1.76 -3.81
C CYS A 125 2.32 -2.54 -5.09
N LEU A 126 3.17 -3.55 -4.94
CA LEU A 126 3.54 -4.44 -6.06
C LEU A 126 2.32 -5.21 -6.61
N GLY A 127 1.45 -5.72 -5.73
CA GLY A 127 0.22 -6.42 -6.11
C GLY A 127 -0.81 -5.52 -6.79
N ALA A 128 -0.81 -4.23 -6.42
CA ALA A 128 -1.59 -3.18 -7.09
C ALA A 128 -1.00 -2.75 -8.44
N GLY A 129 0.22 -3.19 -8.79
CA GLY A 129 0.86 -2.90 -10.07
C GLY A 129 1.86 -1.74 -10.05
N ALA A 130 2.19 -1.20 -8.87
CA ALA A 130 3.20 -0.16 -8.76
C ALA A 130 4.62 -0.71 -9.02
N GLU A 131 5.48 0.12 -9.61
CA GLU A 131 6.91 -0.13 -9.60
C GLU A 131 7.45 0.05 -8.18
N VAL A 132 8.20 -0.95 -7.69
CA VAL A 132 8.70 -0.98 -6.30
C VAL A 132 10.20 -1.21 -6.23
N ARG A 133 10.85 -1.50 -7.36
CA ARG A 133 12.26 -1.89 -7.45
C ARG A 133 13.13 -0.64 -7.37
N PRO A 134 13.96 -0.47 -6.32
CA PRO A 134 14.74 0.76 -6.14
C PRO A 134 15.73 1.07 -7.26
N TYR A 135 16.12 0.06 -8.03
CA TYR A 135 17.03 0.18 -9.18
C TYR A 135 16.32 0.47 -10.51
N THR A 136 14.99 0.49 -10.52
CA THR A 136 14.16 0.87 -11.67
C THR A 136 13.45 2.20 -11.43
N LEU A 137 13.19 2.53 -10.17
CA LEU A 137 12.58 3.79 -9.77
C LEU A 137 13.47 4.99 -10.14
N PRO A 138 12.88 6.09 -10.68
CA PRO A 138 13.60 7.35 -10.86
C PRO A 138 14.14 7.87 -9.52
N PRO A 139 15.38 8.38 -9.48
CA PRO A 139 15.93 8.94 -8.26
C PRO A 139 15.21 10.25 -7.90
N LEU A 140 14.64 10.30 -6.69
CA LEU A 140 14.08 11.54 -6.15
C LEU A 140 15.17 12.53 -5.78
N GLN A 141 14.85 13.82 -5.86
CA GLN A 141 15.77 14.93 -5.55
C GLN A 141 15.07 16.12 -4.86
N LYS A 142 15.87 17.06 -4.36
CA LYS A 142 15.41 18.25 -3.61
C LYS A 142 16.06 19.57 -4.06
N GLN A 143 16.72 19.58 -5.22
CA GLN A 143 17.51 20.68 -5.73
C GLN A 143 16.70 21.62 -6.64
N GLU A 144 15.87 21.06 -7.51
CA GLU A 144 15.11 21.82 -8.50
C GLU A 144 13.71 21.23 -8.70
N ILE A 145 12.80 21.97 -9.34
CA ILE A 145 11.50 21.42 -9.76
C ILE A 145 11.72 20.73 -11.10
N ARG A 146 11.75 19.41 -11.09
CA ARG A 146 11.94 18.55 -12.25
C ARG A 146 11.07 17.31 -12.09
N GLN A 147 10.01 17.23 -12.90
CA GLN A 147 9.05 16.12 -12.90
C GLN A 147 9.74 14.83 -13.40
N VAL A 148 10.49 14.16 -12.52
CA VAL A 148 11.26 12.94 -12.80
C VAL A 148 10.47 11.67 -12.53
N VAL A 149 9.42 11.74 -11.71
CA VAL A 149 8.53 10.61 -11.43
C VAL A 149 7.57 10.47 -12.61
N PRO A 150 7.45 9.28 -13.22
CA PRO A 150 6.51 9.06 -14.31
C PRO A 150 5.07 9.03 -13.80
N ASP A 151 4.12 9.13 -14.73
CA ASP A 151 2.69 9.03 -14.43
C ASP A 151 2.30 7.63 -13.90
N SER A 152 3.12 6.61 -14.19
CA SER A 152 2.89 5.24 -13.71
C SER A 152 3.16 5.12 -12.20
N PRO A 153 2.38 4.32 -11.45
CA PRO A 153 2.50 4.24 -10.00
C PRO A 153 3.88 3.77 -9.52
N CYS A 154 4.51 4.54 -8.63
CA CYS A 154 5.87 4.33 -8.14
C CYS A 154 5.92 4.37 -6.60
N PHE A 155 6.30 3.26 -5.96
CA PHE A 155 6.39 3.17 -4.50
C PHE A 155 7.84 3.25 -4.00
N TYR A 156 8.13 4.31 -3.25
CA TYR A 156 9.41 4.54 -2.60
C TYR A 156 9.35 4.15 -1.14
N ILE A 157 10.10 3.12 -0.74
CA ILE A 157 10.20 2.73 0.68
C ILE A 157 10.79 3.87 1.52
N ALA A 158 10.37 3.95 2.79
CA ALA A 158 10.79 5.01 3.71
C ALA A 158 12.31 5.08 3.91
N ARG A 159 13.04 3.96 3.72
CA ARG A 159 14.50 3.96 3.77
C ARG A 159 15.11 4.78 2.62
N SER A 160 14.54 4.71 1.41
CA SER A 160 14.98 5.50 0.26
C SER A 160 14.73 6.99 0.49
N LEU A 161 13.54 7.34 0.99
CA LEU A 161 13.18 8.73 1.30
C LEU A 161 14.12 9.36 2.33
N LYS A 162 14.47 8.62 3.39
CA LYS A 162 15.40 9.07 4.44
C LYS A 162 16.81 9.36 3.92
N ARG A 163 17.26 8.69 2.86
CA ARG A 163 18.60 8.89 2.30
C ARG A 163 18.73 10.19 1.51
N LEU A 164 17.62 10.83 1.17
CA LEU A 164 17.62 12.14 0.50
C LEU A 164 18.08 13.26 1.44
N ASP A 165 17.87 13.10 2.74
CA ASP A 165 18.29 14.05 3.77
C ASP A 165 19.40 13.46 4.63
N ASN A 166 20.59 14.06 4.62
CA ASN A 166 21.66 13.70 5.54
C ASN A 166 21.50 14.35 6.94
N THR A 167 20.29 14.81 7.30
CA THR A 167 20.05 15.54 8.55
C THR A 167 19.48 14.65 9.67
N GLU A 168 19.86 14.95 10.91
CA GLU A 168 19.41 14.28 12.15
C GLU A 168 17.87 14.30 12.34
N MET A 169 17.15 15.17 11.60
CA MET A 169 15.68 15.32 11.66
C MET A 169 14.91 14.07 11.20
N ASN A 170 15.53 13.20 10.40
CA ASN A 170 14.95 11.94 9.91
C ASN A 170 14.45 11.00 11.01
N LYS A 171 15.02 11.10 12.22
CA LYS A 171 14.63 10.26 13.38
C LYS A 171 13.23 10.61 13.91
N THR A 172 12.76 11.84 13.70
CA THR A 172 11.45 12.31 14.22
C THR A 172 10.36 12.38 13.16
N ILE A 173 10.72 12.65 11.90
CA ILE A 173 9.77 12.84 10.80
C ILE A 173 9.15 11.49 10.39
N PHE A 174 9.95 10.44 10.26
CA PHE A 174 9.54 9.19 9.62
C PHE A 174 9.35 8.04 10.61
N THR A 175 8.86 8.27 11.81
CA THR A 175 8.81 7.20 12.83
C THR A 175 7.88 6.06 12.44
N ARG A 176 6.81 6.30 11.69
CA ARG A 176 5.85 5.25 11.28
C ARG A 176 5.64 5.10 9.77
N LEU A 177 6.12 6.05 8.96
CA LEU A 177 6.03 5.95 7.51
C LEU A 177 6.72 4.68 7.01
N THR A 178 6.02 3.93 6.15
CA THR A 178 6.55 2.75 5.46
C THR A 178 7.12 3.10 4.09
N GLY A 179 6.54 4.09 3.41
CA GLY A 179 6.98 4.64 2.15
C GLY A 179 6.03 5.70 1.62
N ALA A 180 6.25 6.14 0.39
CA ALA A 180 5.36 7.03 -0.35
C ALA A 180 5.05 6.41 -1.72
N LEU A 181 3.77 6.40 -2.10
CA LEU A 181 3.30 5.94 -3.41
C LEU A 181 2.95 7.17 -4.23
N PHE A 182 3.68 7.37 -5.33
CA PHE A 182 3.40 8.42 -6.30
C PHE A 182 2.57 7.83 -7.43
N CYS A 183 1.44 8.44 -7.71
CA CYS A 183 0.61 8.23 -8.89
C CYS A 183 0.61 9.53 -9.71
N SER A 184 -0.08 9.55 -10.86
CA SER A 184 -0.09 10.70 -11.77
C SER A 184 -0.39 12.04 -11.05
N ASP A 185 -1.40 12.04 -10.18
CA ASP A 185 -1.93 13.29 -9.60
C ASP A 185 -1.85 13.30 -8.06
N ILE A 186 -1.49 12.18 -7.45
CA ILE A 186 -1.59 11.96 -6.00
C ILE A 186 -0.31 11.35 -5.43
N CYS A 187 0.16 11.91 -4.32
CA CYS A 187 1.23 11.34 -3.51
C CYS A 187 0.64 10.82 -2.20
N TYR A 188 0.61 9.50 -2.03
CA TYR A 188 0.12 8.87 -0.82
C TYR A 188 1.23 8.64 0.20
N ALA A 189 1.04 9.14 1.42
CA ALA A 189 1.81 8.69 2.57
C ALA A 189 1.36 7.29 3.00
N VAL A 190 2.25 6.30 3.01
CA VAL A 190 1.86 4.90 3.29
C VAL A 190 2.21 4.47 4.71
N TYR A 191 1.20 4.08 5.47
CA TYR A 191 1.30 3.56 6.83
C TYR A 191 0.78 2.12 6.91
N ASN A 192 1.28 1.35 7.87
CA ASN A 192 0.86 -0.04 8.08
C ASN A 192 0.58 -0.32 9.56
N ALA A 193 -0.70 -0.44 9.89
CA ALA A 193 -1.24 -0.73 11.22
C ALA A 193 -1.20 -2.22 11.57
N ARG A 194 -1.16 -3.11 10.57
CA ARG A 194 -1.36 -4.57 10.74
C ARG A 194 -2.64 -4.86 11.53
N GLY A 195 -2.57 -5.74 12.53
CA GLY A 195 -3.65 -6.04 13.47
C GLY A 195 -3.73 -5.12 14.67
N THR A 196 -3.12 -3.92 14.65
CA THR A 196 -3.12 -3.00 15.80
C THR A 196 -3.47 -1.56 15.40
N VAL A 197 -4.33 -0.90 16.16
CA VAL A 197 -4.63 0.52 15.93
C VAL A 197 -3.37 1.37 16.05
N MET A 198 -3.06 2.12 14.99
CA MET A 198 -1.96 3.07 15.01
C MET A 198 -2.33 4.27 15.88
N LYS A 199 -1.54 4.52 16.94
CA LYS A 199 -1.68 5.73 17.77
C LYS A 199 -1.09 6.94 17.04
N TRP A 200 -1.94 7.71 16.37
CA TRP A 200 -1.56 8.94 15.70
C TRP A 200 -1.02 9.96 16.71
N SER A 201 0.19 10.49 16.46
CA SER A 201 0.81 11.50 17.32
C SER A 201 0.53 12.93 16.85
N GLY A 202 0.08 13.05 15.60
CA GLY A 202 -0.22 14.28 14.89
C GLY A 202 1.03 14.97 14.37
N MET A 203 1.98 15.29 15.24
CA MET A 203 3.16 16.08 14.87
C MET A 203 4.12 15.35 13.93
N GLY A 204 4.36 14.06 14.12
CA GLY A 204 5.22 13.27 13.24
C GLY A 204 4.61 13.10 11.85
N GLU A 205 3.30 12.88 11.82
CA GLU A 205 2.53 12.71 10.60
C GLU A 205 2.39 14.04 9.83
N PHE A 206 2.18 15.17 10.51
CA PHE A 206 2.21 16.51 9.90
C PHE A 206 3.57 16.83 9.25
N LYS A 207 4.67 16.54 9.95
CA LYS A 207 6.02 16.70 9.38
C LYS A 207 6.24 15.79 8.18
N THR A 208 5.69 14.59 8.20
CA THR A 208 5.75 13.66 7.07
C THR A 208 5.02 14.24 5.86
N ALA A 209 3.77 14.68 6.04
CA ALA A 209 2.97 15.28 4.98
C ALA A 209 3.69 16.47 4.34
N ASN A 210 4.22 17.42 5.13
CA ASN A 210 4.97 18.56 4.60
C ASN A 210 6.23 18.15 3.83
N HIS A 211 6.97 17.15 4.32
CA HIS A 211 8.14 16.65 3.62
C HIS A 211 7.76 16.00 2.28
N LEU A 212 6.68 15.21 2.26
CA LEU A 212 6.18 14.57 1.05
C LEU A 212 5.61 15.58 0.07
N THR A 213 4.96 16.65 0.53
CA THR A 213 4.52 17.77 -0.30
C THR A 213 5.68 18.39 -1.06
N GLU A 214 6.81 18.68 -0.39
CA GLU A 214 7.98 19.24 -1.08
C GLU A 214 8.58 18.25 -2.09
N LEU A 215 8.67 16.96 -1.73
CA LEU A 215 9.15 15.95 -2.67
C LEU A 215 8.22 15.79 -3.88
N ALA A 216 6.91 15.77 -3.66
CA ALA A 216 5.92 15.59 -4.71
C ALA A 216 5.88 16.80 -5.65
N ARG A 217 5.95 18.01 -5.10
CA ARG A 217 6.04 19.24 -5.87
C ARG A 217 7.30 19.27 -6.74
N MET A 218 8.45 18.89 -6.18
CA MET A 218 9.73 18.92 -6.89
C MET A 218 9.88 17.81 -7.94
N ASN A 219 9.29 16.63 -7.71
CA ASN A 219 9.59 15.44 -8.51
C ASN A 219 8.43 14.93 -9.37
N ALA A 220 7.19 15.33 -9.07
CA ALA A 220 5.98 14.86 -9.75
C ALA A 220 5.01 16.00 -10.13
N GLY A 221 5.30 17.25 -9.74
CA GLY A 221 4.39 18.38 -10.00
C GLY A 221 3.12 18.38 -9.15
N ILE A 222 3.00 17.45 -8.20
CA ILE A 222 1.86 17.32 -7.31
C ILE A 222 1.96 18.40 -6.23
N PRO A 223 0.96 19.28 -6.07
CA PRO A 223 1.08 20.47 -5.22
C PRO A 223 1.10 20.14 -3.72
N GLN A 224 0.47 19.03 -3.31
CA GLN A 224 0.31 18.67 -1.91
C GLN A 224 0.22 17.15 -1.71
N ALA A 225 0.78 16.65 -0.60
CA ALA A 225 0.64 15.27 -0.15
C ALA A 225 -0.38 15.18 0.99
N ASP A 226 -1.67 15.31 0.66
CA ASP A 226 -2.82 15.29 1.56
C ASP A 226 -3.57 13.95 1.60
N HIS A 227 -3.12 12.97 0.80
CA HIS A 227 -3.61 11.60 0.84
C HIS A 227 -2.69 10.67 1.66
N ALA A 228 -3.30 9.74 2.39
CA ALA A 228 -2.59 8.63 3.02
C ALA A 228 -3.25 7.29 2.72
N LEU A 229 -2.43 6.24 2.66
CA LEU A 229 -2.87 4.85 2.73
C LEU A 229 -2.64 4.33 4.14
N LEU A 230 -3.67 3.72 4.73
CA LEU A 230 -3.58 3.00 5.98
C LEU A 230 -3.81 1.51 5.74
N LEU A 231 -2.73 0.74 5.71
CA LEU A 231 -2.81 -0.71 5.56
C LEU A 231 -3.16 -1.35 6.90
N GLY A 232 -4.07 -2.31 6.90
CA GLY A 232 -4.39 -3.09 8.10
C GLY A 232 -4.86 -4.50 7.77
N GLU A 233 -4.88 -5.37 8.78
CA GLU A 233 -5.12 -6.80 8.59
C GLU A 233 -6.56 -7.12 8.17
N CYS A 234 -7.54 -6.40 8.74
CA CYS A 234 -8.95 -6.59 8.45
C CYS A 234 -9.78 -5.33 8.78
N MET A 235 -11.03 -5.27 8.30
CA MET A 235 -11.91 -4.11 8.49
C MET A 235 -12.19 -3.75 9.95
N ASP A 236 -12.04 -4.68 10.89
CA ASP A 236 -12.14 -4.38 12.33
C ASP A 236 -11.09 -3.37 12.78
N ILE A 237 -9.89 -3.39 12.17
CA ILE A 237 -8.84 -2.40 12.45
C ILE A 237 -9.24 -1.02 11.94
N ALA A 238 -9.97 -0.93 10.83
CA ALA A 238 -10.53 0.35 10.36
C ALA A 238 -11.54 0.90 11.37
N LEU A 239 -12.46 0.04 11.84
CA LEU A 239 -13.45 0.41 12.88
C LEU A 239 -12.76 0.92 14.14
N GLN A 240 -11.82 0.14 14.67
CA GLN A 240 -11.11 0.51 15.90
C GLN A 240 -10.31 1.80 15.71
N THR A 241 -9.73 2.03 14.52
CA THR A 241 -9.03 3.29 14.21
C THR A 241 -9.97 4.48 14.27
N LEU A 242 -11.18 4.37 13.71
CA LEU A 242 -12.20 5.42 13.79
C LEU A 242 -12.66 5.67 15.22
N LEU A 243 -12.99 4.60 15.97
CA LEU A 243 -13.45 4.70 17.36
C LEU A 243 -12.38 5.28 18.30
N GLU A 244 -11.10 4.97 18.08
CA GLU A 244 -10.01 5.58 18.83
C GLU A 244 -9.79 7.05 18.44
N SER A 245 -9.97 7.41 17.16
CA SER A 245 -9.92 8.80 16.71
C SER A 245 -10.95 9.67 17.43
N ASP A 246 -12.16 9.16 17.59
CA ASP A 246 -13.28 9.86 18.22
C ASP A 246 -13.07 10.09 19.73
N LYS A 247 -12.15 9.36 20.37
CA LYS A 247 -11.74 9.60 21.76
C LYS A 247 -10.71 10.72 21.92
N SER A 248 -10.08 11.18 20.83
CA SER A 248 -9.01 12.16 20.91
C SER A 248 -9.53 13.53 21.33
N LYS A 249 -8.99 14.08 22.43
CA LYS A 249 -9.28 15.44 22.90
C LYS A 249 -8.51 16.53 22.14
N ARG A 250 -7.51 16.16 21.33
CA ARG A 250 -6.68 17.08 20.53
C ARG A 250 -7.15 17.05 19.08
N MET A 251 -8.20 17.81 18.80
CA MET A 251 -8.85 17.83 17.49
C MET A 251 -7.92 18.31 16.37
N GLU A 252 -7.02 19.24 16.68
CA GLU A 252 -6.02 19.82 15.78
C GLU A 252 -4.90 18.85 15.37
N LEU A 253 -4.73 17.76 16.12
CA LEU A 253 -3.74 16.71 15.85
C LEU A 253 -4.37 15.39 15.40
N ARG A 254 -5.68 15.39 15.13
CA ARG A 254 -6.37 14.24 14.55
C ARG A 254 -5.82 13.97 13.15
N PHE A 255 -5.75 12.70 12.81
CA PHE A 255 -5.19 12.27 11.53
C PHE A 255 -6.02 12.80 10.34
N ASP A 256 -7.34 12.90 10.49
CA ASP A 256 -8.28 13.39 9.47
C ASP A 256 -8.17 14.91 9.23
N ARG A 257 -7.33 15.59 10.01
CA ARG A 257 -6.94 16.99 9.80
C ARG A 257 -5.58 17.15 9.12
N ILE A 258 -4.73 16.12 9.20
CA ILE A 258 -3.41 16.14 8.57
C ILE A 258 -3.52 15.69 7.12
N TYR A 259 -4.21 14.58 6.91
CA TYR A 259 -4.55 14.07 5.59
C TYR A 259 -6.04 14.29 5.36
N GLN A 260 -6.37 14.98 4.26
CA GLN A 260 -7.76 15.19 3.87
C GLN A 260 -8.44 13.86 3.53
N HIS A 261 -7.64 12.92 3.01
CA HIS A 261 -8.07 11.62 2.54
C HIS A 261 -7.21 10.51 3.14
N ILE A 262 -7.83 9.50 3.74
CA ILE A 262 -7.13 8.35 4.33
C ILE A 262 -7.80 7.07 3.88
N HIS A 263 -7.23 6.46 2.87
CA HIS A 263 -7.74 5.24 2.27
C HIS A 263 -7.28 4.04 3.09
N TYR A 264 -8.21 3.40 3.76
CA TYR A 264 -7.94 2.15 4.46
C TYR A 264 -7.90 1.01 3.46
N ILE A 265 -6.75 0.32 3.38
CA ILE A 265 -6.56 -0.82 2.47
C ILE A 265 -6.39 -2.10 3.30
N PRO A 266 -7.34 -3.06 3.28
CA PRO A 266 -7.13 -4.33 3.92
C PRO A 266 -5.98 -5.09 3.23
N MET A 267 -5.09 -5.71 4.01
CA MET A 267 -3.91 -6.41 3.49
C MET A 267 -4.28 -7.80 2.96
N ASN A 268 -5.08 -7.82 1.90
CA ASN A 268 -5.55 -9.03 1.22
C ASN A 268 -5.78 -8.73 -0.28
N ASP A 269 -6.30 -9.72 -1.01
CA ASP A 269 -6.59 -9.59 -2.44
C ASP A 269 -7.54 -8.42 -2.77
N GLN A 270 -8.61 -8.27 -1.99
CA GLN A 270 -9.61 -7.21 -2.18
C GLN A 270 -8.99 -5.83 -2.01
N GLY A 271 -8.12 -5.63 -1.01
CA GLY A 271 -7.44 -4.36 -0.83
C GLY A 271 -6.39 -4.07 -1.90
N MET A 272 -5.67 -5.08 -2.39
CA MET A 272 -4.75 -4.90 -3.53
C MET A 272 -5.50 -4.47 -4.81
N ARG A 273 -6.65 -5.08 -5.06
CA ARG A 273 -7.53 -4.74 -6.19
C ARG A 273 -8.13 -3.34 -6.06
N MET A 274 -8.62 -2.97 -4.88
CA MET A 274 -9.07 -1.60 -4.61
C MET A 274 -7.92 -0.58 -4.78
N LEU A 275 -6.73 -0.88 -4.27
CA LEU A 275 -5.57 0.01 -4.46
C LEU A 275 -5.21 0.16 -5.94
N ARG A 276 -5.33 -0.88 -6.76
CA ARG A 276 -5.12 -0.77 -8.22
C ARG A 276 -6.03 0.28 -8.85
N ILE A 277 -7.30 0.36 -8.43
CA ILE A 277 -8.22 1.41 -8.88
C ILE A 277 -7.71 2.79 -8.45
N LEU A 278 -7.31 2.94 -7.18
CA LEU A 278 -6.80 4.21 -6.63
C LEU A 278 -5.48 4.68 -7.27
N THR A 279 -4.79 3.80 -7.98
CA THR A 279 -3.57 4.15 -8.72
C THR A 279 -3.82 4.60 -10.15
N LEU A 280 -5.06 4.54 -10.64
CA LEU A 280 -5.41 5.03 -11.98
C LEU A 280 -5.40 6.57 -12.01
N PRO A 281 -5.04 7.18 -13.16
CA PRO A 281 -5.23 8.61 -13.38
C PRO A 281 -6.71 8.99 -13.24
N ASP A 282 -7.00 10.12 -12.60
CA ASP A 282 -8.37 10.60 -12.38
C ASP A 282 -9.34 9.53 -11.82
N TRP A 283 -8.85 8.58 -11.01
CA TRP A 283 -9.63 7.41 -10.58
C TRP A 283 -10.99 7.79 -9.96
N ASN A 284 -11.07 8.92 -9.24
CA ASN A 284 -12.28 9.35 -8.58
C ASN A 284 -13.39 9.68 -9.59
N GLU A 285 -13.07 10.44 -10.64
CA GLU A 285 -14.04 10.77 -11.69
C GLU A 285 -14.47 9.52 -12.46
N HIS A 286 -13.53 8.60 -12.74
CA HIS A 286 -13.85 7.33 -13.39
C HIS A 286 -14.80 6.47 -12.54
N VAL A 287 -14.52 6.32 -11.24
CA VAL A 287 -15.41 5.57 -10.33
C VAL A 287 -16.77 6.23 -10.24
N LEU A 288 -16.83 7.55 -10.03
CA LEU A 288 -18.09 8.28 -9.86
C LEU A 288 -18.95 8.27 -11.13
N SER A 289 -18.35 8.42 -12.31
CA SER A 289 -19.07 8.36 -13.59
C SER A 289 -19.64 6.97 -13.91
N VAL A 290 -19.00 5.90 -13.40
CA VAL A 290 -19.50 4.52 -13.53
C VAL A 290 -20.67 4.26 -12.58
N VAL A 291 -20.56 4.69 -11.31
CA VAL A 291 -21.54 4.29 -10.28
C VAL A 291 -22.72 5.25 -10.13
N PHE A 292 -22.63 6.45 -10.70
CA PHE A 292 -23.69 7.45 -10.64
C PHE A 292 -24.07 7.98 -12.02
N PRO A 293 -25.38 8.01 -12.34
CA PRO A 293 -25.89 8.73 -13.51
C PRO A 293 -25.51 10.23 -13.44
N PRO A 294 -25.27 10.89 -14.59
CA PRO A 294 -24.90 12.31 -14.63
C PRO A 294 -25.84 13.23 -13.85
N GLU A 295 -27.14 12.93 -13.87
CA GLU A 295 -28.18 13.68 -13.17
C GLU A 295 -28.13 13.59 -11.65
N TRP A 296 -27.46 12.57 -11.09
CA TRP A 296 -27.27 12.45 -9.64
C TRP A 296 -25.98 13.12 -9.18
N ARG A 297 -25.03 13.36 -10.08
CA ARG A 297 -23.72 13.93 -9.70
C ARG A 297 -23.86 15.38 -9.28
N LEU A 298 -23.13 15.75 -8.25
CA LEU A 298 -23.17 17.10 -7.71
C LEU A 298 -22.38 18.06 -8.61
N SER A 299 -23.06 19.11 -9.09
CA SER A 299 -22.46 20.16 -9.92
C SER A 299 -21.71 21.20 -9.09
N THR A 300 -22.00 21.29 -7.79
CA THR A 300 -21.42 22.23 -6.85
C THR A 300 -21.04 21.51 -5.56
N PRO A 301 -19.96 21.93 -4.88
CA PRO A 301 -19.58 21.37 -3.59
C PRO A 301 -20.76 21.41 -2.60
N SER A 302 -21.05 20.26 -2.02
CA SER A 302 -22.03 20.15 -0.94
C SER A 302 -21.40 20.62 0.37
N THR A 303 -22.21 21.19 1.26
CA THR A 303 -21.81 21.45 2.66
C THR A 303 -21.62 20.17 3.46
N MET A 304 -22.18 19.06 2.98
CA MET A 304 -22.03 17.72 3.52
C MET A 304 -21.12 16.86 2.64
N GLU A 305 -20.40 15.93 3.25
CA GLU A 305 -19.55 14.96 2.56
C GLU A 305 -20.41 13.98 1.75
N CYS A 306 -20.60 14.23 0.45
CA CYS A 306 -21.33 13.37 -0.47
C CYS A 306 -20.85 13.55 -1.92
N ASP A 307 -21.11 12.55 -2.75
CA ASP A 307 -20.70 12.50 -4.16
C ASP A 307 -21.89 12.62 -5.12
N ALA A 308 -23.08 12.22 -4.68
CA ALA A 308 -24.29 12.24 -5.49
C ALA A 308 -25.53 12.57 -4.66
N LYS A 309 -26.60 12.97 -5.35
CA LYS A 309 -27.92 13.20 -4.78
C LYS A 309 -28.99 12.55 -5.67
N LYS A 310 -29.81 11.70 -5.06
CA LYS A 310 -30.98 11.10 -5.70
C LYS A 310 -32.23 11.56 -4.95
N ASP A 311 -33.09 12.30 -5.62
CA ASP A 311 -34.29 12.91 -5.03
C ASP A 311 -33.93 13.77 -3.79
N ALA A 312 -34.35 13.35 -2.59
CA ALA A 312 -34.01 13.99 -1.33
C ALA A 312 -32.82 13.34 -0.60
N SER A 313 -32.32 12.20 -1.09
CA SER A 313 -31.25 11.43 -0.44
C SER A 313 -29.88 11.84 -0.95
N LEU A 314 -28.94 12.03 -0.03
CA LEU A 314 -27.52 12.23 -0.36
C LEU A 314 -26.80 10.89 -0.35
N ILE A 315 -25.81 10.72 -1.23
CA ILE A 315 -25.06 9.48 -1.38
C ILE A 315 -23.57 9.76 -1.30
N LEU A 316 -22.87 9.03 -0.43
CA LEU A 316 -21.41 8.98 -0.36
C LEU A 316 -20.91 7.69 -1.00
N SER A 317 -19.96 7.78 -1.93
CA SER A 317 -19.19 6.63 -2.40
C SER A 317 -18.04 6.37 -1.43
N HIS A 318 -18.01 5.16 -0.84
CA HIS A 318 -16.91 4.67 -0.01
C HIS A 318 -16.12 3.52 -0.69
N LEU A 319 -16.14 3.51 -2.03
CA LEU A 319 -15.43 2.52 -2.85
C LEU A 319 -13.91 2.77 -2.88
N ASP A 320 -13.46 3.86 -2.27
CA ASP A 320 -12.06 4.25 -2.09
C ASP A 320 -11.50 3.91 -0.70
N GLY A 321 -12.34 3.40 0.20
CA GLY A 321 -11.98 3.10 1.58
C GLY A 321 -11.60 4.34 2.41
N ASP A 322 -12.00 5.55 2.00
CA ASP A 322 -11.59 6.77 2.71
C ASP A 322 -12.30 6.94 4.06
N ILE A 323 -11.59 6.60 5.13
CA ILE A 323 -12.12 6.66 6.50
C ILE A 323 -12.16 8.10 7.04
N ALA A 324 -11.41 9.04 6.46
CA ALA A 324 -11.47 10.45 6.88
C ALA A 324 -12.81 11.09 6.46
N ARG A 325 -13.33 10.71 5.29
CA ARG A 325 -14.68 11.10 4.83
C ARG A 325 -15.77 10.58 5.76
N LEU A 326 -15.63 9.34 6.25
CA LEU A 326 -16.61 8.76 7.19
C LEU A 326 -16.69 9.53 8.52
N VAL A 327 -15.56 10.00 9.05
CA VAL A 327 -15.53 10.87 10.23
C VAL A 327 -16.35 12.14 10.00
N ARG A 328 -16.09 12.83 8.87
CA ARG A 328 -16.79 14.07 8.52
C ARG A 328 -18.27 13.84 8.29
N LEU A 329 -18.64 12.76 7.61
CA LEU A 329 -20.04 12.35 7.43
C LEU A 329 -20.71 12.11 8.78
N ARG A 330 -20.09 11.33 9.67
CA ARG A 330 -20.68 11.02 10.98
C ARG A 330 -20.95 12.29 11.79
N GLN A 331 -20.02 13.25 11.79
CA GLN A 331 -20.21 14.55 12.43
C GLN A 331 -21.36 15.34 11.80
N ALA A 332 -21.46 15.36 10.47
CA ALA A 332 -22.55 16.04 9.78
C ALA A 332 -23.93 15.42 10.09
N LEU A 333 -23.99 14.10 10.23
CA LEU A 333 -25.21 13.35 10.57
C LEU A 333 -25.75 13.62 11.98
N GLU A 334 -24.98 14.25 12.88
CA GLU A 334 -25.48 14.64 14.21
C GLU A 334 -26.46 15.83 14.15
N HIS A 335 -26.42 16.60 13.05
CA HIS A 335 -27.16 17.84 12.91
C HIS A 335 -28.16 17.84 11.75
N THR A 336 -28.32 16.71 11.06
CA THR A 336 -29.24 16.60 9.92
C THR A 336 -30.24 15.45 10.09
N GLN A 337 -31.38 15.59 9.42
CA GLN A 337 -32.40 14.54 9.26
C GLN A 337 -32.52 14.10 7.79
N VAL A 338 -31.63 14.58 6.93
CA VAL A 338 -31.63 14.23 5.50
C VAL A 338 -31.31 12.73 5.36
N PRO A 339 -32.11 11.96 4.60
CA PRO A 339 -31.78 10.57 4.30
C PRO A 339 -30.40 10.47 3.63
N PHE A 340 -29.60 9.54 4.12
CA PHE A 340 -28.23 9.40 3.67
C PHE A 340 -27.92 7.94 3.33
N GLU A 341 -27.28 7.74 2.19
CA GLU A 341 -26.88 6.44 1.67
C GLU A 341 -25.35 6.38 1.54
N VAL A 342 -24.76 5.24 1.88
CA VAL A 342 -23.34 4.95 1.64
C VAL A 342 -23.24 3.80 0.66
N LEU A 343 -22.63 4.08 -0.49
CA LEU A 343 -22.28 3.07 -1.49
C LEU A 343 -20.95 2.42 -1.10
N CYS A 344 -20.93 1.10 -0.96
CA CYS A 344 -19.76 0.36 -0.49
C CYS A 344 -19.63 -1.03 -1.13
N PHE A 345 -18.52 -1.71 -0.88
CA PHE A 345 -18.39 -3.13 -1.19
C PHE A 345 -19.00 -4.00 -0.09
N PRO A 346 -19.50 -5.22 -0.39
CA PRO A 346 -20.05 -6.13 0.61
C PRO A 346 -19.12 -6.41 1.80
N TRP A 347 -17.81 -6.48 1.57
CA TRP A 347 -16.84 -6.71 2.64
C TRP A 347 -16.61 -5.49 3.55
N GLN A 348 -17.13 -4.31 3.20
CA GLN A 348 -17.10 -3.10 4.03
C GLN A 348 -18.38 -2.92 4.86
N SER A 349 -19.49 -3.60 4.53
CA SER A 349 -20.81 -3.26 5.06
C SER A 349 -20.96 -3.51 6.56
N VAL A 350 -20.40 -4.61 7.08
CA VAL A 350 -20.40 -4.91 8.53
C VAL A 350 -19.68 -3.81 9.33
N PHE A 351 -18.55 -3.34 8.81
CA PHE A 351 -17.78 -2.25 9.39
C PHE A 351 -18.58 -0.93 9.39
N LEU A 352 -19.16 -0.58 8.24
CA LEU A 352 -19.94 0.66 8.08
C LEU A 352 -21.20 0.65 8.94
N HIS A 353 -21.91 -0.48 9.00
CA HIS A 353 -23.07 -0.65 9.86
C HIS A 353 -22.70 -0.51 11.34
N SER A 354 -21.55 -1.07 11.74
CA SER A 354 -21.05 -0.93 13.11
C SER A 354 -20.66 0.51 13.46
N TYR A 355 -20.19 1.30 12.48
CA TYR A 355 -19.78 2.69 12.69
C TYR A 355 -20.95 3.68 12.68
N PHE A 356 -21.91 3.53 11.76
CA PHE A 356 -23.04 4.45 11.58
C PHE A 356 -24.35 3.99 12.22
N GLY A 357 -24.51 2.68 12.50
CA GLY A 357 -25.78 2.09 12.91
C GLY A 357 -26.87 2.31 11.86
N CYS A 358 -28.07 2.66 12.31
CA CYS A 358 -29.23 2.92 11.44
C CYS A 358 -29.26 4.36 10.88
N ARG A 359 -28.19 5.16 11.04
CA ARG A 359 -28.16 6.56 10.58
C ARG A 359 -27.99 6.69 9.06
N VAL A 360 -27.53 5.65 8.39
CA VAL A 360 -27.34 5.61 6.94
C VAL A 360 -27.93 4.32 6.38
N GLN A 361 -28.37 4.37 5.12
CA GLN A 361 -28.67 3.18 4.33
C GLN A 361 -27.39 2.72 3.62
N LEU A 362 -27.15 1.41 3.56
CA LEU A 362 -26.00 0.86 2.84
C LEU A 362 -26.47 0.30 1.50
N ARG A 363 -25.76 0.67 0.43
CA ARG A 363 -25.95 0.10 -0.90
C ARG A 363 -24.66 -0.57 -1.34
N GLU A 364 -24.73 -1.87 -1.59
CA GLU A 364 -23.57 -2.67 -1.95
C GLU A 364 -23.40 -2.76 -3.46
N ILE A 365 -22.15 -2.70 -3.93
CA ILE A 365 -21.74 -3.05 -5.30
C ILE A 365 -20.57 -4.04 -5.24
N HIS A 366 -20.49 -4.97 -6.19
CA HIS A 366 -19.37 -5.91 -6.27
C HIS A 366 -18.14 -5.28 -6.89
N LEU A 367 -16.95 -5.55 -6.34
CA LEU A 367 -15.68 -5.05 -6.86
C LEU A 367 -15.44 -5.50 -8.30
N GLU A 368 -15.79 -6.75 -8.62
CA GLU A 368 -15.69 -7.32 -9.96
C GLU A 368 -16.52 -6.52 -10.98
N ALA A 369 -17.71 -6.07 -10.59
CA ALA A 369 -18.59 -5.30 -11.46
C ALA A 369 -18.01 -3.89 -11.72
N LEU A 370 -17.43 -3.27 -10.70
CA LEU A 370 -16.74 -1.99 -10.83
C LEU A 370 -15.50 -2.11 -11.73
N GLU A 371 -14.64 -3.11 -11.49
CA GLU A 371 -13.45 -3.35 -12.31
C GLU A 371 -13.81 -3.60 -13.78
N ALA A 372 -14.84 -4.41 -14.04
CA ALA A 372 -15.32 -4.66 -15.40
C ALA A 372 -15.82 -3.38 -16.09
N ALA A 373 -16.55 -2.53 -15.37
CA ALA A 373 -17.04 -1.26 -15.90
C ALA A 373 -15.92 -0.23 -16.12
N LEU A 374 -14.83 -0.30 -15.33
CA LEU A 374 -13.62 0.50 -15.51
C LEU A 374 -12.67 -0.07 -16.58
N GLY A 375 -12.97 -1.24 -17.16
CA GLY A 375 -12.10 -1.90 -18.13
C GLY A 375 -10.81 -2.44 -17.53
N ILE A 376 -10.78 -2.73 -16.23
CA ILE A 376 -9.62 -3.30 -15.54
C ILE A 376 -9.64 -4.81 -15.76
N GLU A 377 -8.67 -5.32 -16.53
CA GLU A 377 -8.52 -6.75 -16.73
C GLU A 377 -8.13 -7.46 -15.42
N ALA A 378 -8.73 -8.63 -15.19
CA ALA A 378 -8.30 -9.50 -14.11
C ALA A 378 -6.81 -9.85 -14.33
N PRO A 379 -5.95 -9.79 -13.30
CA PRO A 379 -4.56 -10.16 -13.47
C PRO A 379 -4.52 -11.61 -13.95
N GLU A 380 -3.85 -11.87 -15.09
CA GLU A 380 -3.65 -13.23 -15.59
C GLU A 380 -3.19 -14.11 -14.42
N ALA A 381 -4.02 -15.08 -14.04
CA ALA A 381 -3.65 -16.10 -13.08
C ALA A 381 -2.51 -16.86 -13.72
N GLY A 382 -1.26 -16.45 -13.41
CA GLY A 382 -0.06 -17.02 -13.99
C GLY A 382 -0.19 -18.53 -13.99
N ASP A 383 -0.25 -19.10 -15.20
CA ASP A 383 -0.67 -20.47 -15.44
C ASP A 383 -0.14 -21.41 -14.37
N GLY A 384 -1.08 -22.01 -13.65
CA GLY A 384 -0.84 -23.20 -12.88
C GLY A 384 -0.43 -24.30 -13.83
N LEU A 385 0.87 -24.41 -14.10
CA LEU A 385 1.47 -25.68 -14.47
C LEU A 385 2.06 -26.25 -13.19
N CYS A 386 1.27 -27.14 -12.59
CA CYS A 386 1.82 -28.29 -11.89
C CYS A 386 2.84 -28.93 -12.84
N ASP A 387 4.11 -28.89 -12.46
CA ASP A 387 5.05 -30.02 -12.47
C ASP A 387 6.30 -29.67 -11.62
#